data_AF-A0A4W5MEM6-F1
#
_entry.id   AF-A0A4W5MEM6-F1
#
_cell.length_a   1.000
_cell.length_b   1.000
_cell.length_c   1.000
_cell.angle_alpha   90.00
_cell.angle_beta   90.00
_cell.angle_gamma   90.00
#
_symmetry.space_group_name_H-M   'P 1'
#
loop_
_entity.id
_entity.type
_entity.pdbx_description
1 polymer ?
#
loop_
_entity_poly.entity_id
_entity_poly.type
_entity_poly.pdbx_seq_one_letter_code
_entity_poly.pdbx_strand_id
1 'polypeptide(L)'
;TFKTKYLYFSLLLSLSVSLALSLSGLLCEEEEDVCSPGRNPCQQHSTCSSTTTGPRCVCAPGFVGDDCSVNYDECEDQDCQNGAVCVDQVDGYTCTCPQGYSGELCEVPPPPPSPCERARCQNSAPCVDRASTALCQCLPGFEGVRCEKLVSVNFVNRDSYLQLSDLKNWPQANITLQVSTAEDNGILL
;
A
#
# COMPACT_ATOMS: atom_id res chain seq x y z
N THR A 1 27.97 94.25 -4.74
CA THR A 1 26.87 93.78 -3.86
C THR A 1 26.19 92.49 -4.32
N PHE A 2 26.16 92.18 -5.63
CA PHE A 2 25.49 90.97 -6.17
C PHE A 2 26.28 89.65 -5.98
N LYS A 3 27.60 89.66 -6.22
CA LYS A 3 28.47 88.46 -6.07
C LYS A 3 28.50 87.91 -4.63
N THR A 4 28.52 88.78 -3.62
CA THR A 4 28.59 88.39 -2.21
C THR A 4 27.29 87.77 -1.70
N LYS A 5 26.13 88.27 -2.15
CA LYS A 5 24.82 87.65 -1.84
C LYS A 5 24.67 86.28 -2.50
N TYR A 6 25.19 86.10 -3.71
CA TYR A 6 25.15 84.82 -4.42
C TYR A 6 26.01 83.75 -3.75
N LEU A 7 27.24 84.11 -3.34
CA LEU A 7 28.11 83.21 -2.59
C LEU A 7 27.53 82.81 -1.23
N TYR A 8 26.89 83.74 -0.52
CA TYR A 8 26.23 83.46 0.76
C TYR A 8 25.01 82.54 0.59
N PHE A 9 24.22 82.75 -0.47
CA PHE A 9 23.07 81.91 -0.80
C PHE A 9 23.49 80.50 -1.22
N SER A 10 24.55 80.37 -2.04
CA SER A 10 25.11 79.07 -2.42
C SER A 10 25.70 78.30 -1.23
N LEU A 11 26.36 78.98 -0.29
CA LEU A 11 26.93 78.35 0.92
C LEU A 11 25.83 77.83 1.85
N LEU A 12 24.77 78.62 2.06
CA LEU A 12 23.60 78.21 2.86
C LEU A 12 22.84 77.06 2.22
N LEU A 13 22.69 77.07 0.89
CA LEU A 13 22.08 75.98 0.15
C LEU A 13 22.91 74.70 0.28
N SER A 14 24.24 74.78 0.13
CA SER A 14 25.12 73.62 0.32
C SER A 14 25.09 73.07 1.75
N LEU A 15 25.07 73.94 2.77
CA LEU A 15 24.99 73.51 4.17
C LEU A 15 23.64 72.84 4.48
N SER A 16 22.54 73.37 3.92
CA SER A 16 21.20 72.78 4.07
C SER A 16 21.07 71.44 3.35
N VAL A 17 21.72 71.28 2.19
CA VAL A 17 21.78 70.03 1.44
C VAL A 17 22.64 69.01 2.18
N SER A 18 23.80 69.40 2.72
CA SER A 18 24.63 68.51 3.54
C SER A 18 23.96 68.09 4.86
N LEU A 19 23.22 68.99 5.54
CA LEU A 19 22.41 68.64 6.71
C LEU A 19 21.25 67.71 6.31
N ALA A 20 20.60 67.95 5.17
CA ALA A 20 19.52 67.11 4.67
C ALA A 20 20.01 65.71 4.25
N LEU A 21 21.17 65.59 3.59
CA LEU A 21 21.81 64.30 3.30
C LEU A 21 22.27 63.58 4.57
N SER A 22 22.73 64.32 5.59
CA SER A 22 23.10 63.73 6.88
C SER A 22 21.89 63.30 7.71
N LEU A 23 20.74 64.00 7.63
CA LEU A 23 19.50 63.60 8.31
C LEU A 23 18.76 62.48 7.58
N SER A 24 18.80 62.44 6.24
CA SER A 24 18.24 61.32 5.45
C SER A 24 19.07 60.03 5.58
N GLY A 25 20.32 60.12 6.04
CA GLY A 25 21.13 58.97 6.46
C GLY A 25 21.02 58.59 7.95
N LEU A 26 20.34 59.39 8.79
CA LEU A 26 20.26 59.18 10.24
C LEU A 26 18.84 58.78 10.71
N LEU A 27 17.86 58.69 9.81
CA LEU A 27 16.50 58.27 10.13
C LEU A 27 15.88 57.39 9.02
N CYS A 28 16.62 56.39 8.56
CA CYS A 28 16.06 55.26 7.84
C CYS A 28 16.63 53.97 8.44
N GLU A 29 16.14 53.58 9.61
CA GLU A 29 15.97 52.15 9.87
C GLU A 29 14.74 51.75 9.05
N GLU A 30 14.93 51.52 7.75
CA GLU A 30 13.93 50.75 7.02
C GLU A 30 13.91 49.39 7.72
N GLU A 31 12.82 49.09 8.43
CA GLU A 31 12.56 47.74 8.91
C GLU A 31 12.41 46.86 7.66
N GLU A 32 13.55 46.36 7.18
CA GLU A 32 13.58 45.44 6.06
C GLU A 32 12.73 44.23 6.44
N ASP A 33 11.59 44.07 5.76
CA ASP A 33 10.70 42.95 5.99
C ASP A 33 11.43 41.66 5.63
N VAL A 34 11.81 40.92 6.68
CA VAL A 34 12.59 39.68 6.60
C VAL A 34 11.82 38.58 5.85
N CYS A 35 10.49 38.71 5.70
CA CYS A 35 9.66 37.79 4.92
C CYS A 35 9.53 38.17 3.43
N SER A 36 10.26 39.19 2.96
CA SER A 36 10.25 39.61 1.56
C SER A 36 10.78 38.52 0.60
N PRO A 37 10.26 38.43 -0.64
CA PRO A 37 10.78 37.51 -1.65
C PRO A 37 12.29 37.72 -1.87
N GLY A 38 13.10 36.69 -1.60
CA GLY A 38 14.57 36.73 -1.71
C GLY A 38 15.34 36.90 -0.39
N ARG A 39 14.66 37.22 0.72
CA ARG A 39 15.24 37.20 2.09
C ARG A 39 14.50 36.27 3.05
N ASN A 40 13.34 35.75 2.65
CA ASN A 40 12.55 34.83 3.45
C ASN A 40 13.40 33.62 3.90
N PRO A 41 13.59 33.41 5.22
CA PRO A 41 14.39 32.30 5.74
C PRO A 41 13.67 30.96 5.61
N CYS A 42 12.35 30.94 5.41
CA CYS A 42 11.56 29.73 5.38
C CYS A 42 11.59 29.03 4.01
N GLN A 43 11.64 27.70 4.01
CA GLN A 43 11.64 26.89 2.80
C GLN A 43 10.27 26.84 2.11
N GLN A 44 10.23 26.18 0.95
CA GLN A 44 8.99 25.90 0.24
C GLN A 44 8.01 25.14 1.16
N HIS A 45 6.71 25.38 1.02
CA HIS A 45 5.65 24.80 1.87
C HIS A 45 5.58 25.36 3.31
N SER A 46 6.00 26.60 3.52
CA SER A 46 5.88 27.27 4.83
C SER A 46 5.43 28.73 4.69
N THR A 47 4.91 29.30 5.79
CA THR A 47 4.51 30.72 5.85
C THR A 47 5.44 31.47 6.79
N CYS A 48 6.08 32.53 6.29
CA CYS A 48 6.91 33.41 7.10
C CYS A 48 6.05 34.43 7.86
N SER A 49 6.35 34.62 9.14
CA SER A 49 5.70 35.61 10.00
C SER A 49 6.74 36.40 10.78
N SER A 50 6.74 37.72 10.63
CA SER A 50 7.58 38.63 11.40
C SER A 50 7.02 38.80 12.81
N THR A 51 7.81 38.41 13.83
CA THR A 51 7.45 38.54 15.25
C THR A 51 8.40 39.51 15.96
N THR A 52 8.04 39.95 17.17
CA THR A 52 8.88 40.87 17.99
C THR A 52 10.25 40.30 18.36
N THR A 53 10.44 38.99 18.22
CA THR A 53 11.70 38.28 18.50
C THR A 53 12.48 37.90 17.22
N GLY A 54 11.97 38.24 16.03
CA GLY A 54 12.56 37.88 14.74
C GLY A 54 11.59 37.16 13.79
N PRO A 55 12.04 36.74 12.59
CA PRO A 55 11.22 35.96 11.67
C PRO A 55 10.91 34.58 12.26
N ARG A 56 9.69 34.10 12.06
CA ARG A 56 9.26 32.76 12.43
C ARG A 56 8.60 32.08 11.24
N CYS A 57 8.96 30.83 11.00
CA CYS A 57 8.34 30.00 9.99
C CYS A 57 7.19 29.18 10.60
N VAL A 58 6.05 29.18 9.92
CA VAL A 58 4.92 28.28 10.19
C VAL A 58 4.97 27.18 9.15
N CYS A 59 5.32 25.98 9.59
CA CYS A 59 5.48 24.83 8.71
C CYS A 59 4.12 24.26 8.27
N ALA A 60 4.04 23.80 7.02
CA ALA A 60 2.97 22.89 6.62
C ALA A 60 3.03 21.57 7.42
N PRO A 61 1.92 20.82 7.50
CA PRO A 61 1.92 19.47 8.06
C PRO A 61 3.03 18.59 7.45
N GLY A 62 3.64 17.72 8.24
CA GLY A 62 4.80 16.90 7.87
C GLY A 62 6.18 17.60 7.91
N PHE A 63 6.26 18.93 8.06
CA PHE A 63 7.55 19.64 8.07
C PHE A 63 7.92 20.21 9.45
N VAL A 64 9.21 20.12 9.79
CA VAL A 64 9.78 20.57 11.07
C VAL A 64 11.09 21.37 10.87
N GLY A 65 11.58 21.97 11.95
CA GLY A 65 12.78 22.81 11.96
C GLY A 65 12.47 24.31 11.88
N ASP A 66 13.47 25.13 12.17
CA ASP A 66 13.31 26.60 12.25
C ASP A 66 12.94 27.23 10.89
N ASP A 67 13.36 26.61 9.78
CA ASP A 67 13.06 27.02 8.42
C ASP A 67 12.08 26.08 7.69
N CYS A 68 11.54 25.07 8.38
CA CYS A 68 10.68 24.03 7.83
C CYS A 68 11.32 23.23 6.67
N SER A 69 12.65 23.08 6.68
CA SER A 69 13.38 22.35 5.63
C SER A 69 13.34 20.83 5.77
N VAL A 70 12.93 20.31 6.92
CA VAL A 70 13.02 18.90 7.25
C VAL A 70 11.63 18.27 7.16
N ASN A 71 11.47 17.25 6.31
CA ASN A 71 10.32 16.34 6.40
C ASN A 71 10.50 15.51 7.67
N TYR A 72 9.51 15.53 8.55
CA TYR A 72 9.51 14.69 9.73
C TYR A 72 9.45 13.23 9.30
N ASP A 73 10.34 12.40 9.84
CA ASP A 73 10.34 10.97 9.51
C ASP A 73 9.29 10.27 10.37
N GLU A 74 8.09 10.09 9.80
CA GLU A 74 7.01 9.41 10.51
C GLU A 74 7.34 7.93 10.81
N CYS A 75 8.36 7.34 10.18
CA CYS A 75 8.79 5.97 10.47
C CYS A 75 9.53 5.81 11.81
N GLU A 76 10.00 6.89 12.45
CA GLU A 76 10.62 6.79 13.78
C GLU A 76 9.62 6.41 14.89
N ASP A 77 8.34 6.75 14.69
CA ASP A 77 7.26 6.54 15.67
C ASP A 77 6.31 5.38 15.29
N GLN A 78 6.52 4.72 14.16
CA GLN A 78 5.54 3.81 13.57
C GLN A 78 6.12 2.43 13.26
N ASP A 79 5.43 1.40 13.73
CA ASP A 79 5.86 0.01 13.59
C ASP A 79 5.05 -0.71 12.51
N CYS A 80 5.56 -0.71 11.27
CA CYS A 80 5.12 -1.66 10.25
C CYS A 80 5.34 -3.09 10.74
N GLN A 81 4.32 -3.95 10.60
CA GLN A 81 4.33 -5.29 11.19
C GLN A 81 4.97 -6.34 10.25
N ASN A 82 5.23 -7.52 10.81
CA ASN A 82 5.62 -8.72 10.06
C ASN A 82 6.86 -8.57 9.16
N GLY A 83 7.79 -7.68 9.54
CA GLY A 83 9.03 -7.43 8.79
C GLY A 83 8.83 -6.54 7.56
N ALA A 84 7.74 -5.78 7.51
CA ALA A 84 7.53 -4.76 6.50
C ALA A 84 8.52 -3.59 6.65
N VAL A 85 8.77 -2.91 5.52
CA VAL A 85 9.65 -1.75 5.45
C VAL A 85 8.79 -0.49 5.49
N CYS A 86 9.01 0.37 6.48
CA CYS A 86 8.37 1.68 6.53
C CYS A 86 8.98 2.61 5.48
N VAL A 87 8.13 3.38 4.83
CA VAL A 87 8.49 4.38 3.83
C VAL A 87 7.86 5.70 4.24
N ASP A 88 8.72 6.63 4.65
CA ASP A 88 8.39 8.02 4.97
C ASP A 88 7.66 8.72 3.82
N GLN A 89 6.67 9.54 4.13
CA GLN A 89 5.93 10.39 3.20
C GLN A 89 5.82 11.80 3.78
N VAL A 90 5.18 12.72 3.06
CA VAL A 90 4.88 14.03 3.65
C VAL A 90 3.62 13.91 4.49
N ASP A 91 3.73 14.21 5.79
CA ASP A 91 2.62 14.17 6.76
C ASP A 91 2.02 12.75 6.91
N GLY A 92 2.87 11.72 6.86
CA GLY A 92 2.45 10.33 7.01
C GLY A 92 3.47 9.31 6.53
N TYR A 93 3.10 8.04 6.55
CA TYR A 93 3.98 6.95 6.15
C TYR A 93 3.21 5.87 5.40
N THR A 94 3.94 4.97 4.75
CA THR A 94 3.38 3.75 4.14
C THR A 94 4.24 2.54 4.46
N CYS A 95 3.62 1.37 4.62
CA CYS A 95 4.33 0.13 4.84
C CYS A 95 4.42 -0.69 3.55
N THR A 96 5.64 -1.05 3.15
CA THR A 96 5.88 -1.99 2.06
C THR A 96 5.83 -3.42 2.60
N CYS A 97 4.75 -4.13 2.29
CA CYS A 97 4.51 -5.47 2.83
C CYS A 97 5.38 -6.56 2.17
N PRO A 98 5.90 -7.52 2.96
CA PRO A 98 6.51 -8.73 2.42
C PRO A 98 5.51 -9.57 1.62
N GLN A 99 6.03 -10.50 0.81
CA GLN A 99 5.20 -11.33 -0.06
C GLN A 99 4.09 -12.04 0.71
N GLY A 100 2.84 -11.82 0.27
CA GLY A 100 1.65 -12.47 0.82
C GLY A 100 1.05 -11.77 2.04
N TYR A 101 1.75 -10.83 2.66
CA TYR A 101 1.17 -9.96 3.70
C TYR A 101 0.38 -8.81 3.07
N SER A 102 -0.61 -8.31 3.80
CA SER A 102 -1.46 -7.19 3.39
C SER A 102 -1.97 -6.41 4.60
N GLY A 103 -2.71 -5.32 4.37
CA GLY A 103 -3.09 -4.36 5.41
C GLY A 103 -2.24 -3.09 5.35
N GLU A 104 -2.70 -2.04 6.03
CA GLU A 104 -2.01 -0.74 6.07
C GLU A 104 -0.67 -0.85 6.81
N LEU A 105 -0.63 -1.67 7.86
CA LEU A 105 0.56 -1.95 8.65
C LEU A 105 1.14 -3.33 8.33
N CYS A 106 0.70 -3.96 7.23
CA CYS A 106 1.06 -5.33 6.85
C CYS A 106 0.72 -6.38 7.92
N GLU A 107 -0.33 -6.13 8.69
CA GLU A 107 -0.79 -6.95 9.81
C GLU A 107 -1.53 -8.24 9.37
N VAL A 108 -2.02 -8.28 8.13
CA VAL A 108 -2.77 -9.43 7.60
C VAL A 108 -1.81 -10.44 6.98
N PRO A 109 -1.69 -11.65 7.54
CA PRO A 109 -0.79 -12.68 7.01
C PRO A 109 -1.33 -13.31 5.71
N PRO A 110 -0.46 -13.98 4.93
CA PRO A 110 -0.90 -14.75 3.77
C PRO A 110 -1.88 -15.86 4.16
N PRO A 111 -2.80 -16.25 3.24
CA PRO A 111 -3.66 -17.39 3.46
C PRO A 111 -2.82 -18.67 3.64
N PRO A 112 -3.29 -19.63 4.45
CA PRO A 112 -2.61 -20.91 4.58
C PRO A 112 -2.54 -21.64 3.24
N PRO A 113 -1.52 -22.50 3.02
CA PRO A 113 -1.39 -23.26 1.79
C PRO A 113 -2.60 -24.16 1.55
N SER A 114 -2.94 -24.33 0.27
CA SER A 114 -4.10 -25.13 -0.14
C SER A 114 -4.00 -26.56 0.41
N PRO A 115 -5.05 -27.06 1.10
CA PRO A 115 -5.13 -28.47 1.49
C PRO A 115 -4.90 -29.45 0.33
N CYS A 116 -5.26 -29.07 -0.91
CA CYS A 116 -5.09 -29.91 -2.09
C CYS A 116 -3.62 -30.21 -2.46
N GLU A 117 -2.67 -29.37 -2.08
CA GLU A 117 -1.23 -29.63 -2.26
C GLU A 117 -0.79 -30.91 -1.53
N ARG A 118 -1.47 -31.26 -0.43
CA ARG A 118 -1.16 -32.44 0.41
C ARG A 118 -2.15 -33.60 0.22
N ALA A 119 -3.32 -33.36 -0.36
CA ALA A 119 -4.38 -34.36 -0.50
C ALA A 119 -3.96 -35.58 -1.34
N ARG A 120 -3.08 -35.37 -2.33
CA ARG A 120 -2.55 -36.42 -3.22
C ARG A 120 -3.66 -37.37 -3.71
N CYS A 121 -4.72 -36.83 -4.30
CA CYS A 121 -5.80 -37.63 -4.87
C CYS A 121 -5.24 -38.59 -5.95
N GLN A 122 -5.69 -39.84 -5.94
CA GLN A 122 -5.29 -40.87 -6.90
C GLN A 122 -6.27 -40.93 -8.08
N ASN A 123 -5.94 -41.73 -9.10
CA ASN A 123 -6.80 -42.02 -10.24
C ASN A 123 -7.33 -40.75 -10.95
N SER A 124 -6.47 -39.73 -11.04
CA SER A 124 -6.76 -38.43 -11.66
C SER A 124 -8.01 -37.73 -11.10
N ALA A 125 -8.38 -38.02 -9.85
CA ALA A 125 -9.53 -37.38 -9.21
C ALA A 125 -9.25 -35.89 -8.93
N PRO A 126 -10.15 -34.97 -9.32
CA PRO A 126 -10.02 -33.56 -8.99
C PRO A 126 -10.09 -33.34 -7.48
N CYS A 127 -9.24 -32.44 -6.99
CA CYS A 127 -9.24 -32.02 -5.59
C CYS A 127 -9.96 -30.67 -5.45
N VAL A 128 -10.78 -30.54 -4.41
CA VAL A 128 -11.43 -29.28 -4.06
C VAL A 128 -11.11 -28.90 -2.62
N ASP A 129 -10.76 -27.62 -2.42
CA ASP A 129 -10.55 -27.05 -1.10
C ASP A 129 -11.90 -26.84 -0.40
N ARG A 130 -12.03 -27.39 0.81
CA ARG A 130 -13.19 -27.24 1.69
C ARG A 130 -12.76 -26.73 3.05
N ALA A 131 -12.81 -25.41 3.20
CA ALA A 131 -12.38 -24.71 4.41
C ALA A 131 -10.94 -25.11 4.81
N SER A 132 -10.79 -25.90 5.87
CA SER A 132 -9.50 -26.40 6.37
C SER A 132 -9.14 -27.82 5.89
N THR A 133 -9.91 -28.40 4.98
CA THR A 133 -9.74 -29.79 4.51
C THR A 133 -9.74 -29.88 2.98
N ALA A 134 -9.11 -30.93 2.45
CA ALA A 134 -9.20 -31.27 1.03
C ALA A 134 -10.22 -32.39 0.82
N LEU A 135 -11.00 -32.29 -0.26
CA LEU A 135 -11.91 -33.34 -0.71
C LEU A 135 -11.48 -33.82 -2.10
N CYS A 136 -11.17 -35.10 -2.23
CA CYS A 136 -10.99 -35.73 -3.54
C CYS A 136 -12.36 -36.11 -4.10
N GLN A 137 -12.73 -35.56 -5.26
CA GLN A 137 -13.95 -35.89 -5.97
C GLN A 137 -13.69 -37.11 -6.86
N CYS A 138 -13.97 -38.30 -6.33
CA CYS A 138 -13.68 -39.53 -7.03
C CYS A 138 -14.46 -39.65 -8.34
N LEU A 139 -13.74 -40.04 -9.40
CA LEU A 139 -14.36 -40.41 -10.66
C LEU A 139 -15.19 -41.71 -10.49
N PRO A 140 -16.21 -41.93 -11.34
CA PRO A 140 -16.99 -43.17 -11.29
C PRO A 140 -16.09 -44.41 -11.30
N GLY A 141 -16.37 -45.35 -10.40
CA GLY A 141 -15.58 -46.57 -10.23
C GLY A 141 -14.46 -46.49 -9.19
N PHE A 142 -14.24 -45.33 -8.56
CA PHE A 142 -13.27 -45.17 -7.48
C PHE A 142 -13.89 -44.67 -6.17
N GLU A 143 -13.33 -45.10 -5.04
CA GLU A 143 -13.74 -44.70 -3.70
C GLU A 143 -12.53 -44.56 -2.75
N GLY A 144 -12.80 -44.12 -1.52
CA GLY A 144 -11.78 -43.83 -0.51
C GLY A 144 -11.48 -42.34 -0.38
N VAL A 145 -10.77 -41.97 0.68
CA VAL A 145 -10.48 -40.55 1.01
C VAL A 145 -9.61 -39.90 -0.08
N ARG A 146 -8.79 -40.71 -0.76
CA ARG A 146 -7.91 -40.28 -1.85
C ARG A 146 -8.28 -40.94 -3.17
N CYS A 147 -9.48 -41.50 -3.28
CA CYS A 147 -9.94 -42.24 -4.45
C CYS A 147 -9.01 -43.39 -4.84
N GLU A 148 -8.38 -44.02 -3.84
CA GLU A 148 -7.33 -45.04 -4.02
C GLU A 148 -7.87 -46.46 -4.25
N LYS A 149 -9.17 -46.68 -3.99
CA LYS A 149 -9.81 -47.99 -4.11
C LYS A 149 -10.71 -48.02 -5.32
N LEU A 150 -10.81 -49.17 -5.98
CA LEU A 150 -11.87 -49.44 -6.94
C LEU A 150 -13.17 -49.72 -6.18
N VAL A 151 -14.27 -49.20 -6.68
CA VAL A 151 -15.61 -49.54 -6.18
C VAL A 151 -15.85 -51.02 -6.48
N SER A 152 -15.95 -51.83 -5.43
CA SER A 152 -16.38 -53.22 -5.51
C SER A 152 -17.87 -53.28 -5.20
N VAL A 153 -18.66 -53.74 -6.16
CA VAL A 153 -20.10 -53.97 -5.96
C VAL A 153 -20.32 -55.47 -5.84
N ASN A 154 -20.40 -55.98 -4.62
CA ASN A 154 -20.68 -57.40 -4.39
C ASN A 154 -22.20 -57.65 -4.40
N PHE A 155 -22.67 -58.45 -5.35
CA PHE A 155 -24.08 -58.86 -5.44
C PHE A 155 -24.34 -60.09 -4.56
N VAL A 156 -24.57 -59.86 -3.26
CA VAL A 156 -24.72 -60.96 -2.27
C VAL A 156 -26.13 -61.56 -2.27
N ASN A 157 -27.15 -60.79 -2.69
CA ASN A 157 -28.56 -61.20 -2.72
C ASN A 157 -29.19 -60.94 -4.11
N ARG A 158 -30.34 -61.59 -4.39
CA ARG A 158 -31.08 -61.45 -5.66
C ARG A 158 -31.55 -60.02 -5.99
N ASP A 159 -31.44 -59.08 -5.05
CA ASP A 159 -31.95 -57.70 -5.17
C ASP A 159 -30.84 -56.64 -5.17
N SER A 160 -29.59 -57.01 -5.48
CA SER A 160 -28.48 -56.04 -5.52
C SER A 160 -28.50 -55.26 -6.85
N TYR A 161 -28.53 -53.93 -6.82
CA TYR A 161 -28.62 -53.06 -8.01
C TYR A 161 -27.62 -51.88 -7.96
N LEU A 162 -27.18 -51.41 -9.13
CA LEU A 162 -26.26 -50.29 -9.29
C LEU A 162 -27.06 -49.07 -9.79
N GLN A 163 -27.27 -48.07 -8.92
CA GLN A 163 -28.01 -46.87 -9.26
C GLN A 163 -27.04 -45.75 -9.67
N LEU A 164 -27.14 -45.30 -10.92
CA LEU A 164 -26.40 -44.16 -11.44
C LEU A 164 -27.14 -42.86 -11.09
N SER A 165 -26.40 -41.79 -10.81
CA SER A 165 -26.97 -40.46 -10.61
C SER A 165 -27.71 -39.97 -11.86
N ASP A 166 -28.77 -39.19 -11.68
CA ASP A 166 -29.53 -38.61 -12.79
C ASP A 166 -28.60 -37.80 -13.71
N LEU A 167 -28.42 -38.27 -14.94
CA LEU A 167 -27.68 -37.55 -15.97
C LEU A 167 -28.50 -36.31 -16.37
N LYS A 168 -28.09 -35.15 -15.86
CA LYS A 168 -28.79 -33.87 -16.02
C LYS A 168 -28.72 -33.29 -17.45
N ASN A 169 -28.08 -34.01 -18.39
CA ASN A 169 -27.73 -33.50 -19.70
C ASN A 169 -28.36 -34.39 -20.78
N TRP A 170 -29.38 -33.86 -21.45
CA TRP A 170 -29.98 -34.41 -22.67
C TRP A 170 -29.73 -33.39 -23.81
N PRO A 171 -29.48 -33.79 -25.07
CA PRO A 171 -29.55 -35.14 -25.62
C PRO A 171 -28.27 -35.69 -26.30
N GLN A 172 -28.24 -37.03 -26.43
CA GLN A 172 -27.27 -37.89 -27.13
C GLN A 172 -26.05 -38.42 -26.36
N ALA A 173 -26.23 -39.01 -25.18
CA ALA A 173 -25.23 -39.91 -24.60
C ALA A 173 -25.72 -41.37 -24.70
N ASN A 174 -25.01 -42.20 -25.47
CA ASN A 174 -25.17 -43.65 -25.39
C ASN A 174 -24.48 -44.14 -24.12
N ILE A 175 -25.24 -44.66 -23.17
CA ILE A 175 -24.67 -45.27 -21.95
C ILE A 175 -24.34 -46.72 -22.28
N THR A 176 -23.07 -46.99 -22.55
CA THR A 176 -22.57 -48.36 -22.74
C THR A 176 -21.99 -48.85 -21.42
N LEU A 177 -22.69 -49.77 -20.75
CA LEU A 177 -22.16 -50.49 -19.60
C LEU A 177 -21.45 -51.74 -20.12
N GLN A 178 -20.13 -51.70 -20.18
CA GLN A 178 -19.32 -52.86 -20.52
C GLN A 178 -18.87 -53.53 -19.23
N VAL A 179 -19.37 -54.74 -18.98
CA VAL A 179 -19.04 -55.50 -17.78
C VAL A 179 -18.17 -56.67 -18.19
N SER A 180 -17.01 -56.82 -17.54
CA SER A 180 -16.07 -57.91 -17.78
C SER A 180 -15.84 -58.66 -16.48
N THR A 181 -15.81 -59.99 -16.56
CA THR A 181 -15.50 -60.85 -15.42
C THR A 181 -13.98 -60.94 -15.24
N ALA A 182 -13.51 -60.99 -13.98
CA ALA A 182 -12.09 -61.23 -13.68
C ALA A 182 -11.67 -62.69 -13.95
N GLU A 183 -12.64 -63.59 -14.03
CA GLU A 183 -12.47 -65.03 -14.29
C GLU A 183 -13.31 -65.49 -15.48
N ASP A 184 -12.85 -66.51 -16.20
CA ASP A 184 -13.52 -67.06 -17.40
C ASP A 184 -14.85 -67.79 -17.11
N ASN A 185 -15.23 -67.91 -15.84
CA ASN A 185 -16.45 -68.62 -15.41
C ASN A 185 -17.75 -67.82 -15.63
N GLY A 186 -17.67 -66.63 -16.22
CA GLY A 186 -18.86 -65.81 -16.51
C GLY A 186 -19.55 -65.25 -15.25
N ILE A 187 -18.92 -65.39 -14.08
CA ILE A 187 -19.39 -64.78 -12.84
C ILE A 187 -18.95 -63.31 -12.83
N LEU A 188 -19.93 -62.42 -12.91
CA LEU A 188 -19.76 -61.02 -12.55
C LEU A 188 -19.66 -60.95 -11.02
N LEU A 189 -18.43 -61.07 -10.50
CA LEU A 189 -18.11 -60.75 -9.11
C LEU A 189 -18.19 -59.23 -8.91
#